data_AF-A0A5J4S7G1-F1
#
_entry.id   AF-A0A5J4S7G1-F1
#
_cell.length_a   1.000
_cell.length_b   1.000
_cell.length_c   1.000
_cell.angle_alpha   90.00
_cell.angle_beta   90.00
_cell.angle_gamma   90.00
#
_symmetry.space_group_name_H-M   'P 1'
#
loop_
_entity.id
_entity.type
_entity.pdbx_description
1 polymer ?
#
loop_
_entity_poly.entity_id
_entity_poly.type
_entity_poly.pdbx_seq_one_letter_code
_entity_poly.pdbx_strand_id
1 'polypeptide(L)' 'MIVEFSVKNFRSIKELQTISSVATDPKSAEEYSDIDANNIVENGGMKIFKTIGIYGANASGKSNIIKR' A
#
# COMPACT_ATOMS: atom_id res chain seq x y z
N MET A 1 -2.65 -5.05 -12.08
CA MET A 1 -2.36 -4.76 -10.66
C MET A 1 -2.15 -3.26 -10.53
N ILE A 2 -2.69 -2.63 -9.48
CA ILE A 2 -2.43 -1.21 -9.20
C ILE A 2 -1.07 -1.12 -8.51
N VAL A 3 -0.11 -0.47 -9.16
CA VAL A 3 1.23 -0.25 -8.60
C VAL A 3 1.26 1.02 -7.76
N GLU A 4 0.58 2.07 -8.22
CA GLU A 4 0.53 3.35 -7.53
C GLU A 4 -0.82 4.03 -7.77
N PHE A 5 -1.29 4.78 -6.78
CA PHE A 5 -2.50 5.60 -6.85
C PHE A 5 -2.27 6.94 -6.15
N SER A 6 -2.65 8.04 -6.82
CA SER A 6 -2.57 9.38 -6.26
C SER A 6 -3.92 10.08 -6.28
N VAL A 7 -4.22 10.82 -5.22
CA VAL A 7 -5.48 11.56 -5.07
C VAL A 7 -5.23 12.93 -4.41
N LYS A 8 -5.95 13.95 -4.87
CA LYS A 8 -5.94 15.31 -4.33
C LYS A 8 -7.35 15.90 -4.45
N ASN A 9 -7.73 16.78 -3.52
CA ASN A 9 -9.04 17.46 -3.53
C ASN A 9 -10.23 16.48 -3.68
N PHE A 10 -10.21 15.39 -2.92
CA PHE A 10 -11.25 14.36 -2.95
C PHE A 10 -11.78 14.08 -1.55
N ARG A 11 -13.08 14.31 -1.33
CA ARG A 11 -13.74 14.15 -0.03
C ARG A 11 -12.96 14.89 1.08
N SER A 12 -12.40 14.14 2.04
CA SER A 12 -11.62 14.70 3.16
C SER A 12 -10.12 14.84 2.85
N ILE A 13 -9.67 14.54 1.64
CA ILE A 13 -8.26 14.60 1.22
C ILE A 13 -8.04 15.91 0.47
N LYS A 14 -7.36 16.87 1.13
CA LYS A 14 -7.02 18.16 0.55
C LYS A 14 -5.73 18.10 -0.27
N GLU A 15 -4.64 17.67 0.36
CA GLU A 15 -3.32 17.61 -0.27
C GLU A 15 -3.14 16.35 -1.11
N LEU A 16 -2.15 16.36 -2.01
CA LEU A 16 -1.81 15.17 -2.80
C LEU A 16 -1.36 14.06 -1.87
N GLN A 17 -2.00 12.90 -1.97
CA GLN A 17 -1.61 11.68 -1.27
C GLN A 17 -1.30 10.61 -2.32
N THR A 18 -0.21 9.87 -2.13
CA THR A 18 0.21 8.77 -3.00
C THR A 18 0.33 7.49 -2.19
N ILE A 19 -0.27 6.42 -2.70
CA ILE A 19 -0.15 5.05 -2.18
C ILE A 19 0.62 4.26 -3.22
N SER A 20 1.78 3.71 -2.83
CA SER A 20 2.64 2.91 -3.69
C SER A 20 2.76 1.47 -3.16
N SER A 21 2.57 0.51 -4.04
CA SER A 21 2.74 -0.92 -3.78
C SER A 21 4.17 -1.39 -4.06
N VAL A 22 5.07 -0.53 -4.52
CA VAL A 22 6.47 -0.91 -4.80
C VAL A 22 7.10 -1.47 -3.52
N ALA A 23 7.62 -2.69 -3.62
CA ALA A 23 8.16 -3.39 -2.47
C ALA A 23 9.47 -2.74 -2.03
N THR A 24 9.53 -2.36 -0.77
CA THR A 24 10.78 -2.15 -0.03
C THR A 24 11.28 -3.49 0.49
N ASP A 25 12.55 -3.62 0.87
CA ASP A 25 13.05 -4.82 1.53
C ASP A 25 12.33 -5.03 2.87
N PRO A 26 11.38 -5.98 2.97
CA PRO A 26 10.70 -6.23 4.22
C PRO A 26 11.64 -7.02 5.14
N LYS A 27 11.47 -6.83 6.45
CA LYS A 27 12.23 -7.54 7.48
C LYS A 27 11.25 -8.18 8.46
N SER A 28 10.73 -9.33 8.07
CA SER A 28 10.04 -10.19 9.02
C SER A 28 11.03 -10.81 10.01
N ALA A 29 10.53 -11.25 11.17
CA ALA A 29 11.34 -12.07 12.07
C ALA A 29 11.80 -13.34 11.35
N GLU A 30 12.93 -13.92 11.76
CA GLU A 30 13.55 -15.05 11.05
C GLU A 30 12.60 -16.24 10.87
N GLU A 31 11.77 -16.51 11.90
CA GLU A 31 10.72 -17.54 11.90
C GLU A 31 9.58 -17.29 10.88
N TYR A 32 9.50 -16.08 10.31
CA TYR A 32 8.48 -15.63 9.35
C TYR A 32 9.08 -15.12 8.04
N SER A 33 10.31 -15.52 7.71
CA SER A 33 11.00 -15.09 6.48
C SER A 33 10.25 -15.48 5.19
N ASP A 34 9.39 -16.49 5.25
CA ASP A 34 8.51 -16.90 4.16
C ASP A 34 7.42 -15.85 3.85
N ILE A 35 6.99 -15.07 4.85
CA ILE A 35 5.99 -14.00 4.69
C ILE A 35 6.50 -12.93 3.72
N ASP A 36 7.79 -12.59 3.81
CA ASP A 36 8.43 -11.59 2.96
C ASP A 36 8.43 -12.04 1.49
N ALA A 37 8.80 -13.30 1.23
CA ALA A 37 8.76 -13.89 -0.10
C ALA A 37 7.31 -14.03 -0.64
N ASN A 38 6.37 -14.41 0.24
CA ASN A 38 4.99 -14.67 -0.14
C ASN A 38 4.15 -13.41 -0.36
N ASN A 39 4.57 -12.25 0.17
CA ASN A 39 3.84 -10.99 -0.02
C ASN A 39 4.33 -10.15 -1.19
N ILE A 40 5.39 -10.57 -1.87
CA ILE A 40 5.96 -9.88 -3.04
C ILE A 40 5.64 -10.65 -4.33
N VAL A 41 5.35 -9.92 -5.39
CA VAL A 41 5.29 -10.42 -6.77
C VAL A 41 6.26 -9.63 -7.64
N GLU A 42 6.94 -10.31 -8.56
CA GLU A 42 7.75 -9.67 -9.59
C GLU A 42 6.92 -9.45 -10.85
N ASN A 43 6.88 -8.22 -11.34
CA ASN A 43 6.20 -7.86 -12.59
C ASN A 43 6.98 -6.76 -13.32
N GLY A 44 7.42 -7.05 -14.55
CA GLY A 44 8.14 -6.07 -15.37
C GLY A 44 9.46 -5.58 -14.74
N GLY A 45 10.16 -6.44 -13.98
CA GLY A 45 11.39 -6.09 -13.28
C GLY A 45 11.19 -5.32 -11.96
N MET A 46 9.95 -5.10 -11.53
CA MET A 46 9.64 -4.48 -10.23
C MET A 46 9.16 -5.52 -9.23
N LYS A 47 9.62 -5.41 -7.98
CA LYS A 47 9.06 -6.11 -6.83
C LYS A 47 7.90 -5.31 -6.26
N ILE A 48 6.75 -5.95 -6.05
CA ILE A 48 5.51 -5.26 -5.70
C ILE A 48 4.79 -6.03 -4.59
N PHE A 49 4.29 -5.34 -3.58
CA PHE A 49 3.45 -5.91 -2.54
C PHE A 49 2.07 -6.29 -3.08
N LYS A 50 1.60 -7.49 -2.74
CA LYS A 50 0.26 -8.00 -3.13
C LYS A 50 -0.88 -7.34 -2.35
N THR A 51 -0.58 -6.84 -1.16
CA THR A 51 -1.55 -6.33 -0.19
C THR A 51 -1.03 -5.04 0.44
N ILE A 52 -1.91 -4.05 0.62
CA ILE A 52 -1.62 -2.82 1.36
C ILE A 52 -2.63 -2.67 2.50
N GLY A 53 -2.13 -2.40 3.70
CA GLY A 53 -2.94 -2.01 4.85
C GLY A 53 -2.99 -0.48 4.98
N ILE A 54 -4.20 0.09 5.11
CA ILE A 54 -4.41 1.52 5.37
C ILE A 54 -4.95 1.68 6.80
N TYR A 55 -4.13 2.25 7.69
CA TYR A 55 -4.47 2.45 9.10
C TYR A 55 -4.36 3.92 9.52
N GLY A 56 -4.89 4.26 10.69
CA GLY A 56 -4.97 5.63 11.20
C GLY A 56 -6.18 5.85 12.11
N ALA A 57 -6.23 7.00 12.78
CA ALA A 57 -7.29 7.36 13.73
C ALA A 57 -8.70 7.36 13.13
N ASN A 58 -9.73 7.30 13.96
CA ASN A 58 -11.11 7.43 13.49
C ASN A 58 -11.31 8.78 12.77
N ALA A 59 -12.17 8.78 11.74
CA ALA A 59 -12.41 9.93 10.87
C ALA A 59 -11.19 10.46 10.08
N SER A 60 -10.03 9.78 10.08
CA SER A 60 -8.82 10.20 9.33
C SER A 60 -8.90 10.05 7.80
N GLY A 61 -10.08 9.78 7.23
CA GLY A 61 -10.27 9.67 5.78
C GLY A 61 -9.92 8.33 5.13
N LYS A 62 -9.58 7.28 5.89
CA LYS A 62 -9.22 5.94 5.36
C LYS A 62 -10.26 5.39 4.37
N SER A 63 -11.54 5.38 4.76
CA SER A 63 -12.62 4.89 3.91
C SER A 63 -12.85 5.74 2.67
N ASN A 64 -12.44 7.02 2.68
CA ASN A 64 -12.57 7.91 1.54
C ASN A 64 -11.59 7.55 0.42
N ILE A 65 -10.53 6.78 0.70
CA ILE A 65 -9.60 6.27 -0.33
C ILE A 65 -10.24 5.11 -1.11
N ILE A 66 -11.08 4.30 -0.48
CA ILE A 66 -11.57 3.02 -1.03
C ILE A 66 -13.03 3.09 -1.52
N LYS A 67 -13.89 3.86 -0.84
CA LYS A 67 -15.32 3.89 -1.15
C LYS A 67 -15.59 4.62 -2.46
N ARG A 68 -16.53 4.06 -3.25
CA ARG A 68 -17.17 4.78 -4.37
C ARG A 68 -17.99 5.97 -3.89
#